data_AF-A0A0W1RCA8-F1
#
_entry.id   AF-A0A0W1RCA8-F1
#
_cell.length_a   1.000
_cell.length_b   1.000
_cell.length_c   1.000
_cell.angle_alpha   90.00
_cell.angle_beta   90.00
_cell.angle_gamma   90.00
#
_symmetry.space_group_name_H-M   'P 1'
#
loop_
_entity.id
_entity.type
_entity.pdbx_description
1 polymer ?
#
loop_
_entity_poly.entity_id
_entity_poly.type
_entity_poly.pdbx_seq_one_letter_code
_entity_poly.pdbx_strand_id
1 'polypeptide(L)'
;MSGSPGWFRRHSLGLTFLALVVVSVSLLGVVGLGALVALASLGQPLGAFAAAVFPWAAGAVVLTVLTVVFSLLFVWSLARRARLPRSERLRAVAAKAEAKNDWAAALNLSSRFAPRGPKEDPVETLKRRYASGELTEAEFERRLERIMDDGGRRERSDERERERLRNY
;
A
#
# COMPACT_ATOMS: atom_id res chain seq x y z
N MET A 1 30.08 10.14 12.57
CA MET A 1 28.96 9.23 12.91
C MET A 1 27.90 9.36 11.83
N SER A 2 28.06 8.62 10.72
CA SER A 2 27.11 8.55 9.62
C SER A 2 26.26 7.28 9.77
N GLY A 3 25.10 7.43 10.41
CA GLY A 3 24.10 6.36 10.48
C GLY A 3 23.59 6.01 9.09
N SER A 4 23.78 4.77 8.67
CA SER A 4 23.49 4.28 7.33
C SER A 4 21.98 4.34 7.00
N PRO A 5 21.53 5.03 5.93
CA PRO A 5 20.12 5.13 5.53
C PRO A 5 19.47 3.80 5.08
N GLY A 6 20.23 2.70 5.07
CA GLY A 6 19.80 1.39 4.58
C GLY A 6 19.05 0.53 5.62
N TRP A 7 19.29 0.72 6.92
CA TRP A 7 18.67 -0.12 7.96
C TRP A 7 17.15 0.07 8.03
N PHE A 8 16.70 1.32 7.92
CA PHE A 8 15.27 1.70 7.98
C PHE A 8 14.47 1.10 6.83
N ARG A 9 15.06 1.02 5.63
CA ARG A 9 14.42 0.38 4.49
C ARG A 9 14.24 -1.11 4.70
N ARG A 10 15.18 -1.80 5.37
CA ARG A 10 15.11 -3.25 5.64
C ARG A 10 14.14 -3.61 6.78
N HIS A 11 14.09 -2.80 7.85
CA HIS A 11 13.28 -3.02 9.05
C HIS A 11 11.88 -2.37 9.06
N SER A 12 11.53 -1.58 8.03
CA SER A 12 10.23 -0.88 7.94
C SER A 12 8.99 -1.79 8.09
N LEU A 13 9.06 -3.06 7.65
CA LEU A 13 7.96 -4.03 7.87
C LEU A 13 7.83 -4.44 9.33
N GLY A 14 8.95 -4.71 10.00
CA GLY A 14 8.94 -5.07 11.42
C GLY A 14 8.40 -3.93 12.28
N LEU A 15 8.77 -2.69 11.94
CA LEU A 15 8.30 -1.49 12.65
C LEU A 15 6.81 -1.24 12.45
N THR A 16 6.29 -1.37 11.22
CA THR A 16 4.85 -1.17 10.95
C THR A 16 3.99 -2.28 11.54
N PHE A 17 4.46 -3.54 11.47
CA PHE A 17 3.82 -4.67 12.14
C PHE A 17 3.80 -4.48 13.67
N LEU A 18 4.95 -4.14 14.26
CA LEU A 18 5.07 -3.89 15.69
C LEU A 18 4.16 -2.73 16.12
N ALA A 19 4.16 -1.63 15.37
CA ALA A 19 3.26 -0.50 15.64
C ALA A 19 1.80 -0.91 15.58
N LEU A 20 1.39 -1.71 14.58
CA LEU A 20 0.02 -2.22 14.49
C LEU A 20 -0.34 -3.10 15.70
N VAL A 21 0.54 -4.00 16.12
CA VAL A 21 0.33 -4.87 17.29
C VAL A 21 0.20 -4.01 18.55
N VAL A 22 1.11 -3.07 18.77
CA VAL A 22 1.10 -2.17 19.94
C VAL A 22 -0.20 -1.37 19.97
N VAL A 23 -0.58 -0.72 18.86
CA VAL A 23 -1.82 0.08 18.79
C VAL A 23 -3.05 -0.80 19.01
N SER A 24 -3.06 -2.02 18.48
CA SER A 24 -4.18 -2.97 18.67
C SER A 24 -4.31 -3.41 20.13
N VAL A 25 -3.19 -3.71 20.81
CA VAL A 25 -3.17 -4.06 22.23
C VAL A 25 -3.58 -2.85 23.09
N SER A 26 -3.09 -1.65 22.77
CA SER A 26 -3.51 -0.42 23.44
C SER A 26 -5.02 -0.17 23.29
N LEU A 27 -5.60 -0.43 22.11
CA LEU A 27 -7.04 -0.30 21.89
C LEU A 27 -7.84 -1.22 22.82
N LEU A 28 -7.42 -2.49 22.95
CA LEU A 28 -8.05 -3.42 23.88
C LEU A 28 -7.95 -2.95 25.33
N GLY A 29 -6.80 -2.40 25.73
CA GLY A 29 -6.61 -1.82 27.06
C GLY A 29 -7.55 -0.64 27.33
N VAL A 30 -7.63 0.32 26.40
CA VAL A 30 -8.49 1.50 26.54
C VAL A 30 -9.98 1.13 26.56
N VAL A 31 -10.41 0.22 25.69
CA VAL A 31 -11.81 -0.26 25.67
C VAL A 31 -12.13 -1.03 26.94
N GLY A 32 -11.25 -1.95 27.36
CA GLY A 32 -11.46 -2.76 28.57
C GLY A 32 -11.53 -1.90 29.83
N LEU A 33 -10.56 -1.00 30.03
CA LEU A 33 -10.56 -0.09 31.18
C LEU A 33 -11.73 0.90 31.12
N GLY A 34 -12.05 1.44 29.94
CA GLY A 34 -13.21 2.31 29.76
C GLY A 34 -14.53 1.61 30.10
N ALA A 35 -14.68 0.34 29.74
CA ALA A 35 -15.84 -0.47 30.11
C ALA A 35 -15.93 -0.70 31.63
N LEU A 36 -14.80 -0.92 32.30
CA LEU A 36 -14.77 -1.02 33.77
C LEU A 36 -15.19 0.29 34.44
N VAL A 37 -14.70 1.44 33.93
CA VAL A 37 -15.09 2.76 34.44
C VAL A 37 -16.57 3.02 34.21
N ALA A 38 -17.10 2.65 33.04
CA ALA A 38 -18.54 2.75 32.76
C ALA A 38 -19.36 1.89 33.73
N LEU A 39 -18.94 0.65 33.97
CA LEU A 39 -19.60 -0.26 34.91
C LEU A 39 -19.56 0.27 36.35
N ALA A 40 -18.42 0.78 36.79
CA ALA A 40 -18.25 1.38 38.12
C ALA A 40 -19.06 2.66 38.31
N SER A 41 -19.42 3.34 37.21
CA SER A 41 -20.21 4.56 37.21
C SER A 41 -21.73 4.31 37.11
N LEU A 42 -22.17 3.05 37.13
CA LEU A 42 -23.60 2.74 37.12
C LEU A 42 -24.31 3.32 38.34
N GLY A 43 -25.51 3.89 38.13
CA GLY A 43 -26.29 4.56 39.16
C GLY A 43 -25.88 6.00 39.45
N GLN A 44 -24.81 6.52 38.81
CA GLN A 44 -24.48 7.94 38.86
C GLN A 44 -25.41 8.77 37.95
N PRO A 45 -25.58 10.08 38.22
CA PRO A 45 -26.24 10.99 37.29
C PRO A 45 -25.57 10.95 35.92
N LEU A 46 -26.37 11.09 34.84
CA LEU A 46 -25.89 10.97 33.46
C LEU A 46 -24.68 11.86 33.15
N GLY A 47 -24.62 13.07 33.72
CA GLY A 47 -23.48 13.97 33.53
C GLY A 47 -22.17 13.44 34.12
N ALA A 48 -22.21 12.85 35.32
CA ALA A 48 -21.04 12.27 35.97
C ALA A 48 -20.58 10.99 35.27
N PHE A 49 -21.53 10.14 34.87
CA PHE A 49 -21.26 8.97 34.05
C PHE A 49 -20.60 9.37 32.71
N ALA A 50 -21.18 10.35 32.00
CA ALA A 50 -20.64 10.81 30.73
C ALA A 50 -19.24 11.39 30.88
N ALA A 51 -18.99 12.22 31.91
CA ALA A 51 -17.67 12.77 32.18
C ALA A 51 -16.62 11.68 32.47
N ALA A 52 -17.01 10.60 33.13
CA ALA A 52 -16.12 9.47 33.43
C ALA A 52 -15.79 8.63 32.19
N VAL A 53 -16.78 8.38 31.30
CA VAL A 53 -16.62 7.51 30.13
C VAL A 53 -16.04 8.25 28.92
N PHE A 54 -16.32 9.54 28.77
CA PHE A 54 -15.96 10.32 27.58
C PHE A 54 -14.46 10.26 27.22
N PRO A 55 -13.50 10.39 28.15
CA PRO A 55 -12.08 10.28 27.83
C PRO A 55 -11.69 8.93 27.23
N TRP A 56 -12.29 7.85 27.72
CA TRP A 56 -12.05 6.49 27.21
C TRP A 56 -12.64 6.31 25.81
N ALA A 57 -13.86 6.82 25.59
CA ALA A 57 -14.48 6.80 24.28
C ALA A 57 -13.64 7.58 23.25
N ALA A 58 -13.16 8.77 23.61
CA ALA A 58 -12.28 9.57 22.76
C ALA A 58 -10.97 8.82 22.45
N GLY A 59 -10.33 8.22 23.46
CA GLY A 59 -9.13 7.42 23.27
C GLY A 59 -9.35 6.21 22.35
N ALA A 60 -10.47 5.51 22.50
CA ALA A 60 -10.82 4.37 21.67
C ALA A 60 -11.04 4.77 20.20
N VAL A 61 -11.67 5.93 19.93
CA VAL A 61 -11.84 6.45 18.58
C VAL A 61 -10.49 6.74 17.93
N VAL A 62 -9.59 7.44 18.63
CA VAL A 62 -8.25 7.76 18.12
C VAL A 62 -7.45 6.49 17.82
N LEU A 63 -7.44 5.52 18.75
CA LEU A 63 -6.75 4.25 18.56
C LEU A 63 -7.36 3.43 17.41
N THR A 64 -8.67 3.47 17.22
CA THR A 64 -9.33 2.83 16.07
C THR A 64 -8.84 3.43 14.76
N VAL A 65 -8.78 4.76 14.65
CA VAL A 65 -8.27 5.45 13.46
C VAL A 65 -6.80 5.08 13.22
N LEU A 66 -5.97 5.07 14.26
CA LEU A 66 -4.57 4.65 14.16
C LEU A 66 -4.45 3.21 13.68
N THR A 67 -5.24 2.28 14.21
CA THR A 67 -5.26 0.88 13.75
C THR A 67 -5.59 0.79 12.26
N VAL A 68 -6.60 1.54 11.78
CA VAL A 68 -6.95 1.58 10.36
C VAL A 68 -5.79 2.12 9.53
N VAL A 69 -5.19 3.24 9.93
CA VAL A 69 -4.05 3.85 9.23
C VAL A 69 -2.85 2.89 9.20
N PHE A 70 -2.45 2.32 10.34
CA PHE A 70 -1.36 1.36 10.40
C PHE A 70 -1.65 0.10 9.61
N SER A 71 -2.90 -0.37 9.58
CA SER A 71 -3.31 -1.50 8.75
C SER A 71 -3.16 -1.19 7.26
N LEU A 72 -3.61 -0.01 6.81
CA LEU A 72 -3.44 0.45 5.43
C LEU A 72 -1.96 0.62 5.05
N LEU A 73 -1.17 1.22 5.94
CA LEU A 73 0.28 1.37 5.75
C LEU A 73 0.98 0.01 5.73
N PHE A 74 0.55 -0.93 6.56
CA PHE A 74 1.09 -2.29 6.60
C PHE A 74 0.78 -3.02 5.29
N VAL A 75 -0.48 -2.97 4.81
CA VAL A 75 -0.89 -3.53 3.52
C VAL A 75 -0.13 -2.88 2.36
N TRP A 76 -0.02 -1.54 2.35
CA TRP A 76 0.73 -0.82 1.33
C TRP A 76 2.22 -1.16 1.35
N SER A 77 2.81 -1.27 2.55
CA SER A 77 4.21 -1.69 2.74
C SER A 77 4.43 -3.12 2.26
N LEU A 78 3.47 -4.02 2.50
CA LEU A 78 3.46 -5.38 2.01
C LEU A 78 3.33 -5.41 0.47
N ALA A 79 2.43 -4.62 -0.10
CA ALA A 79 2.21 -4.51 -1.54
C ALA A 79 3.43 -3.93 -2.28
N ARG A 80 4.10 -2.94 -1.69
CA ARG A 80 5.29 -2.30 -2.26
C ARG A 80 6.51 -3.22 -2.23
N ARG A 81 6.58 -4.16 -1.28
CA ARG A 81 7.66 -5.15 -1.17
C ARG A 81 7.35 -6.49 -1.80
N ALA A 82 6.08 -6.79 -2.01
CA ALA A 82 5.66 -7.83 -2.92
C ALA A 82 6.08 -7.41 -4.33
N ARG A 83 7.35 -7.65 -4.67
CA ARG A 83 7.73 -7.94 -6.05
C ARG A 83 6.84 -9.11 -6.42
N LEU A 84 5.72 -8.85 -7.07
CA LEU A 84 4.73 -9.87 -7.43
C LEU A 84 5.38 -10.81 -8.46
N PRO A 85 5.84 -12.03 -8.13
CA PRO A 85 5.69 -13.09 -9.12
C PRO A 85 4.18 -13.18 -9.33
N ARG A 86 3.77 -12.81 -10.54
CA ARG A 86 2.39 -12.74 -10.99
C ARG A 86 1.81 -14.14 -11.16
N SER A 87 1.88 -15.01 -10.14
CA SER A 87 1.54 -16.42 -10.27
C SER A 87 0.21 -16.73 -9.57
N GLU A 88 -0.85 -16.72 -10.39
CA GLU A 88 -2.09 -17.53 -10.29
C GLU A 88 -3.00 -17.41 -9.04
N ARG A 89 -2.47 -17.32 -7.83
CA ARG A 89 -3.23 -17.38 -6.57
C ARG A 89 -4.08 -16.13 -6.34
N LEU A 90 -3.60 -14.96 -6.76
CA LEU A 90 -4.38 -13.72 -6.74
C LEU A 90 -5.58 -13.77 -7.70
N ARG A 91 -5.47 -14.52 -8.80
CA ARG A 91 -6.56 -14.74 -9.76
C ARG A 91 -7.66 -15.60 -9.14
N ALA A 92 -7.29 -16.63 -8.38
CA ALA A 92 -8.23 -17.49 -7.66
C ALA A 92 -8.93 -16.74 -6.52
N VAL A 93 -8.22 -15.89 -5.78
CA VAL A 93 -8.82 -15.10 -4.69
C VAL A 93 -9.72 -13.99 -5.24
N ALA A 94 -9.34 -13.33 -6.35
CA ALA A 94 -10.18 -12.34 -7.02
C ALA A 94 -11.45 -12.97 -7.62
N ALA A 95 -11.32 -14.09 -8.34
CA ALA A 95 -12.47 -14.82 -8.89
C ALA A 95 -13.41 -15.34 -7.79
N LYS A 96 -12.86 -15.73 -6.63
CA LYS A 96 -13.66 -16.19 -5.48
C LYS A 96 -14.30 -15.04 -4.70
N ALA A 97 -13.70 -13.85 -4.74
CA ALA A 97 -14.29 -12.64 -4.17
C ALA A 97 -15.42 -12.09 -5.04
N GLU A 98 -15.30 -12.17 -6.37
CA GLU A 98 -16.40 -11.86 -7.31
C GLU A 98 -17.55 -12.85 -7.19
N ALA A 99 -17.26 -14.15 -7.05
CA ALA A 99 -18.28 -15.19 -6.93
C ALA A 99 -19.18 -15.07 -5.68
N LYS A 100 -18.80 -14.26 -4.68
CA LYS A 100 -19.52 -14.17 -3.41
C LYS A 100 -20.27 -12.85 -3.20
N ASN A 101 -20.04 -11.83 -4.03
CA ASN A 101 -20.57 -10.49 -3.78
C ASN A 101 -21.00 -9.76 -5.06
N ASP A 102 -22.32 -9.76 -5.35
CA ASP A 102 -22.93 -9.04 -6.48
C ASP A 102 -22.64 -7.52 -6.49
N TRP A 103 -22.44 -6.92 -5.32
CA TRP A 103 -22.11 -5.50 -5.21
C TRP A 103 -20.71 -5.14 -5.75
N ALA A 104 -19.80 -6.12 -5.86
CA ALA A 104 -18.49 -5.94 -6.49
C ALA A 104 -18.57 -5.98 -8.02
N ALA A 105 -19.51 -6.77 -8.58
CA ALA A 105 -19.81 -6.80 -10.00
C ALA A 105 -20.50 -5.52 -10.47
N ALA A 106 -21.40 -4.95 -9.65
CA ALA A 106 -22.12 -3.71 -9.94
C ALA A 106 -21.20 -2.47 -10.09
N LEU A 107 -20.05 -2.46 -9.40
CA LEU A 107 -19.09 -1.35 -9.46
C LEU A 107 -18.12 -1.42 -10.65
N ASN A 108 -18.17 -2.49 -11.47
CA ASN A 108 -17.34 -2.69 -12.66
C ASN A 108 -15.86 -2.30 -12.41
N LEU A 109 -15.33 -2.71 -11.26
CA LEU A 109 -13.95 -2.42 -10.84
C LEU A 109 -12.96 -3.08 -11.81
N SER A 110 -13.34 -4.15 -12.50
CA SER A 110 -12.54 -4.81 -13.52
C SER A 110 -12.26 -3.93 -14.74
N SER A 111 -13.14 -2.96 -15.07
CA SER A 111 -12.91 -1.98 -16.15
C SER A 111 -12.27 -0.67 -15.69
N ARG A 112 -12.53 -0.22 -14.45
CA ARG A 112 -11.78 0.93 -13.86
C ARG A 112 -10.35 0.57 -13.43
N PHE A 113 -10.12 -0.70 -13.10
CA PHE A 113 -8.80 -1.30 -12.90
C PHE A 113 -8.39 -2.19 -14.07
N ALA A 114 -9.09 -2.12 -15.22
CA ALA A 114 -8.56 -2.62 -16.47
C ALA A 114 -7.25 -1.87 -16.69
N PRO A 115 -6.11 -2.55 -16.70
CA PRO A 115 -4.84 -1.86 -16.65
C PRO A 115 -4.68 -1.03 -17.93
N ARG A 116 -4.58 0.30 -17.80
CA ARG A 116 -3.42 0.94 -18.41
C ARG A 116 -2.25 0.28 -17.69
N GLY A 117 -1.72 -0.78 -18.29
CA GLY A 117 -0.76 -1.68 -17.64
C GLY A 117 0.31 -0.89 -16.91
N PRO A 118 0.81 -1.36 -15.75
CA PRO A 118 2.07 -0.85 -15.26
C PRO A 118 3.04 -1.10 -16.41
N LYS A 119 3.46 -0.02 -17.09
CA LYS A 119 4.63 -0.06 -17.94
C LYS A 119 5.77 -0.27 -16.97
N GLU A 120 6.03 -1.53 -16.59
CA GLU A 120 7.27 -1.89 -15.94
C GLU A 120 8.36 -1.27 -16.78
N ASP A 121 9.18 -0.43 -16.15
CA ASP A 121 10.26 0.26 -16.85
C ASP A 121 11.11 -0.81 -17.55
N PRO A 122 11.20 -0.80 -18.89
CA PRO A 122 11.99 -1.77 -19.63
C PRO A 122 13.43 -1.86 -19.12
N VAL A 123 13.97 -0.74 -18.60
CA VAL A 123 15.31 -0.67 -17.99
C VAL A 123 15.38 -1.47 -16.68
N GLU A 124 14.32 -1.42 -15.86
CA GLU A 124 14.27 -2.15 -14.58
C GLU A 124 14.16 -3.67 -14.79
N THR A 125 13.45 -4.09 -15.84
CA THR A 125 13.41 -5.50 -16.27
C THR A 125 14.76 -5.98 -16.81
N LEU A 126 15.51 -5.12 -17.50
CA LEU A 126 16.83 -5.45 -18.03
C LEU A 126 17.88 -5.60 -16.91
N LYS A 127 17.90 -4.68 -15.95
CA LYS A 127 18.79 -4.73 -14.76
C LYS A 127 18.58 -6.00 -13.93
N ARG A 128 17.33 -6.45 -13.78
CA ARG A 128 17.01 -7.68 -13.04
C ARG A 128 17.66 -8.92 -13.66
N ARG A 129 17.66 -9.02 -14.99
CA ARG A 129 18.22 -10.18 -15.73
C ARG A 129 19.75 -10.19 -15.74
N TYR A 130 20.38 -9.02 -15.76
CA TYR A 130 21.83 -8.92 -15.54
C TYR A 130 22.21 -9.36 -14.11
N ALA A 131 21.47 -8.88 -13.10
CA ALA A 131 21.72 -9.26 -11.70
C ALA A 131 21.46 -10.75 -11.39
N SER A 132 20.60 -11.43 -12.15
CA SER A 132 20.39 -12.89 -12.04
C SER A 132 21.41 -13.71 -12.84
N GLY A 133 22.33 -13.06 -13.57
CA GLY A 133 23.31 -13.74 -14.43
C GLY A 133 22.73 -14.31 -15.72
N GLU A 134 21.47 -13.98 -16.05
CA GLU A 134 20.80 -14.37 -17.32
C GLU A 134 21.28 -13.53 -18.51
N LEU A 135 21.97 -12.42 -18.27
CA LEU A 135 22.57 -11.58 -19.29
C LEU A 135 24.02 -11.30 -18.95
N THR A 136 24.87 -11.41 -19.97
CA THR A 136 26.25 -10.91 -19.89
C THR A 136 26.26 -9.38 -19.93
N GLU A 137 27.33 -8.76 -19.44
CA GLU A 137 27.51 -7.29 -19.48
C GLU A 137 27.33 -6.74 -20.91
N ALA A 138 27.96 -7.38 -21.89
CA ALA A 138 27.88 -6.98 -23.29
C ALA A 138 26.46 -7.11 -23.89
N GLU A 139 25.60 -7.96 -23.34
CA GLU A 139 24.18 -8.05 -23.73
C GLU A 139 23.31 -7.05 -23.00
N PHE A 140 23.65 -6.71 -21.75
CA PHE A 140 23.01 -5.66 -21.00
C PHE A 140 23.21 -4.30 -21.67
N GLU A 141 24.45 -3.93 -21.96
CA GLU A 141 24.78 -2.63 -22.58
C GLU A 141 24.07 -2.43 -23.93
N ARG A 142 24.17 -3.42 -24.84
CA ARG A 142 23.51 -3.36 -26.16
C ARG A 142 21.99 -3.22 -26.09
N ARG A 143 21.35 -3.84 -25.08
CA ARG A 143 19.90 -3.74 -24.90
C ARG A 143 19.48 -2.46 -24.20
N LEU A 144 20.33 -1.93 -23.31
CA LEU A 144 20.10 -0.66 -22.63
C LEU A 144 20.13 0.50 -23.63
N GLU A 145 21.11 0.51 -24.52
CA GLU A 145 21.24 1.51 -25.60
C GLU A 145 19.99 1.55 -26.48
N ARG A 146 19.51 0.38 -26.92
CA ARG A 146 18.27 0.27 -27.72
C ARG A 146 17.04 0.84 -27.01
N ILE A 147 16.90 0.60 -25.70
CA ILE A 147 15.76 1.08 -24.92
C ILE A 147 15.81 2.61 -24.78
N MET A 148 17.00 3.18 -24.56
CA MET A 148 17.19 4.63 -24.47
C MET A 148 16.88 5.31 -25.81
N ASP A 149 17.33 4.73 -26.92
CA ASP A 149 17.06 5.24 -28.27
C ASP A 149 15.57 5.22 -28.63
N ASP A 150 14.88 4.11 -28.33
CA ASP A 150 13.45 3.98 -28.59
C ASP A 150 12.62 4.91 -27.70
N GLY A 151 13.02 5.11 -26.44
CA GLY A 151 12.41 6.07 -25.52
C GLY A 151 12.52 7.50 -26.03
N GLY A 152 13.72 7.93 -26.41
CA GLY A 152 13.97 9.27 -26.94
C GLY A 152 13.29 9.53 -28.30
N ARG A 153 13.06 8.49 -29.11
CA ARG A 153 12.31 8.63 -30.37
C ARG A 153 10.82 8.86 -30.15
N ARG A 154 10.22 8.21 -29.15
CA ARG A 154 8.79 8.36 -28.81
C ARG A 154 8.48 9.73 -28.20
N GLU A 155 9.35 10.23 -27.33
CA GLU A 155 9.16 11.55 -26.73
C GLU A 155 9.16 12.67 -27.79
N ARG A 156 10.07 12.58 -28.77
CA ARG A 156 10.11 13.51 -29.90
C ARG A 156 8.91 13.43 -30.85
N SER A 157 8.28 12.26 -31.01
CA SER A 157 7.05 12.14 -31.81
C SER A 157 5.86 12.77 -31.10
N ASP A 158 5.75 12.53 -29.80
CA ASP A 158 4.65 13.04 -28.99
C ASP A 158 4.71 14.58 -28.88
N GLU A 159 5.91 15.15 -28.80
CA GLU A 159 6.11 16.59 -28.79
C GLU A 159 5.73 17.25 -30.12
N ARG A 160 6.11 16.65 -31.25
CA ARG A 160 5.70 17.11 -32.59
C ARG A 160 4.20 17.05 -32.80
N GLU A 161 3.53 16.03 -32.25
CA GLU A 161 2.08 15.89 -32.34
C GLU A 161 1.37 16.95 -31.47
N ARG A 162 1.88 17.22 -30.27
CA ARG A 162 1.38 18.30 -29.41
C ARG A 162 1.56 19.68 -30.02
N GLU A 163 2.67 19.91 -30.71
CA GLU A 163 2.94 21.18 -31.40
C GLU A 163 1.98 21.39 -32.58
N ARG A 164 1.63 20.32 -33.30
CA ARG A 164 0.60 20.35 -34.36
C ARG A 164 -0.79 20.67 -33.81
N LEU A 165 -1.16 20.08 -32.67
CA LEU A 165 -2.46 20.33 -32.04
C LEU A 165 -2.57 21.71 -31.38
N ARG A 166 -1.45 22.38 -31.11
CA ARG A 166 -1.41 23.74 -30.54
C ARG A 166 -1.56 24.84 -31.59
N ASN A 167 -1.18 24.56 -32.84
CA ASN A 167 -1.26 25.50 -33.97
C ASN A 167 -2.58 25.42 -34.75
N TYR A 168 -3.60 24.80 -34.16
CA TYR A 168 -4.97 24.72 -34.68
C TYR A 168 -5.93 25.33 -33.67
#